data_AF-A0A4Z2D1G8-F1
#
_entry.id   AF-A0A4Z2D1G8-F1
#
_cell.length_a   1.000
_cell.length_b   1.000
_cell.length_c   1.000
_cell.angle_alpha   90.00
_cell.angle_beta   90.00
_cell.angle_gamma   90.00
#
_symmetry.space_group_name_H-M   'P 1'
#
loop_
_entity.id
_entity.type
_entity.pdbx_description
1 polymer ?
#
loop_
_entity_poly.entity_id
_entity_poly.type
_entity_poly.pdbx_seq_one_letter_code
_entity_poly.pdbx_strand_id
1 'polypeptide(L)'
;MSKLATFSKTLADLGNKRVRKNPRVYPKAKGKLLKVKQPTQIDPVEYELCQKWWTDYRLQYEAVRNLFKYEIERQKMEAISASRIDHEHERNRRHELTESWNKETHLIAIDKFEKLLKALIDKQTCKLAEFENEQMKSLTKLKANVDEVATLAEQMITEKNLDDKIDEIMNSDVVDYNFVVDYKGNIVRGTKPLEYKSHELHVEENVQDDPLSATS
;
A
#
# COMPACT_ATOMS: atom_id res chain seq x y z
N MET A 1 2.41 -59.09 -9.81
CA MET A 1 3.82 -59.47 -9.61
C MET A 1 3.93 -60.25 -8.30
N SER A 2 4.31 -61.53 -8.40
CA SER A 2 4.25 -62.52 -7.31
C SER A 2 5.21 -62.19 -6.15
N LYS A 3 4.66 -62.00 -4.93
CA LYS A 3 5.44 -61.85 -3.68
C LYS A 3 6.28 -63.11 -3.34
N LEU A 4 6.01 -64.22 -4.02
CA LEU A 4 6.74 -65.48 -3.91
C LEU A 4 8.14 -65.37 -4.56
N ALA A 5 8.27 -64.60 -5.65
CA ALA A 5 9.56 -64.37 -6.32
C ALA A 5 10.54 -63.49 -5.51
N THR A 6 10.03 -62.71 -4.56
CA THR A 6 10.86 -61.96 -3.59
C THR A 6 11.33 -62.83 -2.42
N PHE A 7 10.58 -63.88 -2.07
CA PHE A 7 10.91 -64.76 -0.93
C PHE A 7 11.99 -65.79 -1.28
N SER A 8 12.14 -66.12 -2.56
CA SER A 8 13.16 -67.06 -3.06
C SER A 8 14.54 -66.42 -3.28
N LYS A 9 14.66 -65.09 -3.20
CA LYS A 9 15.93 -64.38 -3.37
C LYS A 9 16.79 -64.59 -2.13
N THR A 10 18.03 -65.04 -2.32
CA THR A 10 18.97 -65.13 -1.19
C THR A 10 19.33 -63.71 -0.72
N LEU A 11 19.76 -63.55 0.53
CA LEU A 11 20.12 -62.22 1.09
C LEU A 11 21.22 -61.51 0.28
N ALA A 12 22.02 -62.28 -0.47
CA ALA A 12 23.03 -61.79 -1.40
C ALA A 12 22.39 -61.19 -2.68
N ASP A 13 21.29 -61.76 -3.18
CA ASP A 13 20.55 -61.27 -4.36
C ASP A 13 19.78 -59.96 -4.06
N LEU A 14 19.56 -59.65 -2.78
CA LEU A 14 18.95 -58.42 -2.28
C LEU A 14 19.95 -57.27 -2.09
N GLY A 15 21.22 -57.45 -2.49
CA GLY A 15 22.26 -56.42 -2.39
C GLY A 15 22.78 -56.17 -0.96
N ASN A 16 22.32 -56.95 0.02
CA ASN A 16 22.82 -56.86 1.39
C ASN A 16 24.22 -57.48 1.47
N LYS A 17 25.24 -56.63 1.60
CA LYS A 17 26.62 -57.07 1.85
C LYS A 17 26.62 -57.97 3.09
N ARG A 18 27.11 -59.22 2.95
CA ARG A 18 27.31 -60.12 4.09
C ARG A 18 28.15 -59.39 5.14
N VAL A 19 27.54 -59.02 6.27
CA VAL A 19 28.27 -58.43 7.39
C VAL A 19 29.28 -59.48 7.84
N ARG A 20 30.58 -59.16 7.78
CA ARG A 20 31.67 -60.11 8.12
C ARG A 20 31.61 -60.60 9.58
N LYS A 21 30.79 -59.98 10.43
CA LYS A 21 30.58 -60.32 11.83
C LYS A 21 29.17 -60.89 12.03
N ASN A 22 29.06 -61.94 12.83
CA ASN A 22 27.77 -62.52 13.19
C ASN A 22 26.92 -61.48 13.95
N PRO A 23 25.67 -61.21 13.52
CA PRO A 23 24.80 -60.28 14.24
C PRO A 23 24.38 -60.84 15.59
N ARG A 24 24.01 -59.95 16.52
CA ARG A 24 23.68 -60.29 17.92
C ARG A 24 22.54 -61.31 18.06
N VAL A 25 21.67 -61.42 17.07
CA VAL A 25 20.51 -62.34 17.03
C VAL A 25 20.95 -63.80 16.85
N TYR A 26 22.10 -64.04 16.24
CA TYR A 26 22.58 -65.40 16.01
C TYR A 26 23.19 -65.99 17.27
N PRO A 27 22.88 -67.25 17.62
CA PRO A 27 23.51 -67.91 18.74
C PRO A 27 25.01 -68.08 18.47
N LYS A 28 25.80 -68.10 19.55
CA LYS A 28 27.23 -68.42 19.46
C LYS A 28 27.39 -69.86 18.97
N ALA A 29 28.45 -70.12 18.20
CA ALA A 29 28.79 -71.48 17.78
C ALA A 29 28.96 -72.38 19.00
N LYS A 30 28.51 -73.64 18.90
CA LYS A 30 28.53 -74.62 20.01
C LYS A 30 29.93 -74.75 20.65
N GLY A 31 30.99 -74.78 19.84
CA GLY A 31 32.39 -74.85 20.32
C GLY A 31 32.95 -73.56 20.94
N LYS A 32 32.26 -72.42 20.83
CA LYS A 32 32.62 -71.14 21.46
C LYS A 32 31.71 -70.80 22.65
N LEU A 33 30.70 -71.63 22.93
CA LEU A 33 29.73 -71.40 23.99
C LEU A 33 30.40 -71.41 25.37
N LEU A 34 31.32 -72.36 25.58
CA LEU A 34 32.03 -72.57 26.84
C LEU A 34 33.53 -72.21 26.77
N LYS A 35 34.00 -71.69 25.62
CA LYS A 35 35.41 -71.36 25.45
C LYS A 35 35.76 -70.07 26.20
N VAL A 36 36.45 -70.20 27.32
CA VAL A 36 37.07 -69.09 28.04
C VAL A 36 38.48 -68.86 27.49
N LYS A 37 38.81 -67.61 27.14
CA LYS A 37 40.17 -67.25 26.71
C LYS A 37 41.07 -67.26 27.95
N GLN A 38 42.07 -68.13 27.95
CA GLN A 38 43.09 -68.13 29.00
C GLN A 38 44.06 -66.97 28.76
N PRO A 39 44.52 -66.30 29.83
CA PRO A 39 45.55 -65.28 29.71
C PRO A 39 46.85 -65.93 29.23
N THR A 40 47.56 -65.24 28.33
CA THR A 40 48.92 -65.64 27.94
C THR A 40 49.85 -65.42 29.13
N GLN A 41 50.84 -66.28 29.32
CA GLN A 41 51.90 -66.06 30.32
C GLN A 41 52.69 -64.81 29.96
N ILE A 42 53.00 -63.98 30.95
CA ILE A 42 53.66 -62.68 30.78
C ILE A 42 54.98 -62.73 31.57
N ASP A 43 56.08 -62.33 30.93
CA ASP A 43 57.35 -62.09 31.62
C ASP A 43 57.24 -60.77 32.42
N PRO A 44 57.45 -60.78 33.75
CA PRO A 44 57.33 -59.57 34.57
C PRO A 44 58.27 -58.45 34.13
N VAL A 45 59.50 -58.78 33.68
CA VAL A 45 60.49 -57.76 33.31
C VAL A 45 60.10 -57.05 32.02
N GLU A 46 59.69 -57.83 31.01
CA GLU A 46 59.21 -57.30 29.74
C GLU A 46 57.96 -56.43 29.95
N TYR A 47 57.04 -56.89 30.80
CA TYR A 47 55.80 -56.16 31.08
C TYR A 47 56.05 -54.77 31.68
N GLU A 48 56.95 -54.67 32.66
CA GLU A 48 57.30 -53.38 33.28
C GLU A 48 57.95 -52.42 32.27
N LEU A 49 58.83 -52.92 31.41
CA LEU A 49 59.46 -52.11 30.36
C LEU A 49 58.43 -51.64 29.32
N CYS A 50 57.57 -52.54 28.83
CA CYS A 50 56.50 -52.18 27.91
C CYS A 50 55.55 -51.14 28.50
N GLN A 51 55.23 -51.25 29.80
CA GLN A 51 54.37 -50.29 30.46
C GLN A 51 55.01 -48.89 30.51
N LYS A 52 56.30 -48.81 30.89
CA LYS A 52 57.05 -47.55 30.90
C LYS A 52 57.16 -46.92 29.51
N TRP A 53 57.53 -47.70 28.51
CA TRP A 53 57.63 -47.20 27.13
C TRP A 53 56.28 -46.75 26.57
N TRP A 54 55.20 -47.46 26.91
CA TRP A 54 53.87 -47.07 26.50
C TRP A 54 53.44 -45.75 27.14
N THR A 55 53.72 -45.54 28.42
CA THR A 55 53.42 -44.26 29.09
C THR A 55 54.22 -43.12 28.49
N ASP A 56 55.52 -43.32 28.25
CA ASP A 56 56.40 -42.29 27.69
C ASP A 56 56.01 -41.94 26.25
N TYR A 57 55.77 -42.95 25.42
CA TYR A 57 55.28 -42.76 24.05
C TYR A 57 53.96 -41.99 24.04
N ARG A 58 53.00 -42.40 24.88
CA ARG A 58 51.69 -41.76 24.92
C ARG A 58 51.78 -40.31 25.38
N LEU A 59 52.64 -40.01 26.34
CA LEU A 59 52.90 -38.64 26.78
C LEU A 59 53.44 -37.78 25.63
N GLN A 60 54.45 -38.26 24.90
CA GLN A 60 55.01 -37.55 23.75
C GLN A 60 53.97 -37.37 22.63
N TYR A 61 53.20 -38.41 22.34
CA TYR A 61 52.14 -38.37 21.33
C TYR A 61 51.04 -37.36 21.71
N GLU A 62 50.61 -37.33 22.97
CA GLU A 62 49.61 -36.38 23.46
C GLU A 62 50.13 -34.95 23.39
N ALA A 63 51.41 -34.71 23.69
CA ALA A 63 52.04 -33.40 23.52
C ALA A 63 51.98 -32.91 22.06
N VAL A 64 52.38 -33.77 21.10
CA VAL A 64 52.29 -33.44 19.66
C VAL A 64 50.84 -33.19 19.23
N ARG A 65 49.91 -34.02 19.69
CA ARG A 65 48.48 -33.85 19.38
C ARG A 65 47.93 -32.53 19.92
N ASN A 66 48.35 -32.12 21.12
CA ASN A 66 47.91 -30.86 21.72
C ASN A 66 48.49 -29.66 20.98
N LEU A 67 49.74 -29.74 20.51
CA LEU A 67 50.34 -28.72 19.65
C LEU A 67 49.53 -28.52 18.36
N PHE A 68 49.17 -29.60 17.66
CA PHE A 68 48.36 -29.49 16.45
C PHE A 68 46.95 -28.95 16.72
N LYS A 69 46.33 -29.31 17.86
CA LYS A 69 45.05 -28.71 18.25
C LYS A 69 45.18 -27.20 18.43
N TYR A 70 46.21 -26.77 19.14
CA TYR A 70 46.49 -25.34 19.37
C TYR A 70 46.69 -24.59 18.05
N GLU A 71 47.48 -25.14 17.12
CA GLU A 71 47.69 -24.52 15.81
C GLU A 71 46.40 -24.38 15.00
N ILE A 72 45.55 -25.42 14.99
CA ILE A 72 44.25 -25.39 14.33
C ILE A 72 43.33 -24.34 14.97
N GLU A 73 43.30 -24.27 16.29
CA GLU A 73 42.50 -23.28 17.01
C GLU A 73 42.99 -21.86 16.76
N ARG A 74 44.31 -21.65 16.78
CA ARG A 74 44.94 -20.37 16.46
C ARG A 74 44.59 -19.92 15.04
N GLN A 75 44.75 -20.79 14.04
CA GLN A 75 44.38 -20.48 12.65
C GLN A 75 42.90 -20.12 12.50
N LYS A 76 42.01 -20.81 13.22
CA LYS A 76 40.58 -20.48 13.24
C LYS A 76 40.32 -19.09 13.82
N MET A 77 40.96 -18.75 14.94
CA MET A 77 40.79 -17.44 15.57
C MET A 77 41.33 -16.31 14.67
N GLU A 78 42.50 -16.50 14.06
CA GLU A 78 43.07 -15.57 13.09
C GLU A 78 42.12 -15.37 11.90
N ALA A 79 41.59 -16.46 11.32
CA ALA A 79 40.61 -16.37 10.23
C ALA A 79 39.31 -15.64 10.62
N ILE A 80 38.79 -15.89 11.82
CA ILE A 80 37.60 -15.20 12.34
C ILE A 80 37.89 -13.69 12.51
N SER A 81 39.05 -13.34 13.07
CA SER A 81 39.44 -11.93 13.24
C SER A 81 39.60 -11.21 11.89
N ALA A 82 40.24 -11.84 10.91
CA ALA A 82 40.42 -11.28 9.57
C ALA A 82 39.07 -11.05 8.88
N SER A 83 38.20 -12.06 8.89
CA SER A 83 36.84 -11.94 8.34
C SER A 83 36.02 -10.84 9.02
N ARG A 84 36.14 -10.68 10.34
CA ARG A 84 35.44 -9.61 11.06
C ARG A 84 35.92 -8.21 10.62
N ILE A 85 37.23 -8.02 10.49
CA ILE A 85 37.83 -6.76 10.02
C ILE A 85 37.33 -6.44 8.61
N ASP A 86 37.35 -7.41 7.70
CA ASP A 86 36.85 -7.22 6.32
C ASP A 86 35.38 -6.80 6.29
N HIS A 87 34.54 -7.44 7.11
CA HIS A 87 33.11 -7.10 7.20
C HIS A 87 32.86 -5.71 7.79
N GLU A 88 33.63 -5.30 8.79
CA GLU A 88 33.52 -3.96 9.38
C GLU A 88 33.93 -2.87 8.37
N HIS A 89 35.02 -3.07 7.62
CA HIS A 89 35.44 -2.14 6.56
C HIS A 89 34.41 -2.00 5.45
N GLU A 90 33.91 -3.13 4.92
CA GLU A 90 32.90 -3.11 3.85
C GLU A 90 31.57 -2.51 4.35
N ARG A 91 31.20 -2.75 5.61
CA ARG A 91 30.03 -2.12 6.23
C ARG A 91 30.19 -0.60 6.31
N ASN A 92 31.34 -0.11 6.77
CA ASN A 92 31.61 1.32 6.88
C ASN A 92 31.59 1.99 5.49
N ARG A 93 32.21 1.37 4.50
CA ARG A 93 32.18 1.83 3.11
C ARG A 93 30.75 1.95 2.56
N ARG A 94 29.92 0.93 2.80
CA ARG A 94 28.50 0.95 2.38
C ARG A 94 27.71 2.03 3.11
N HIS A 95 27.97 2.22 4.40
CA HIS A 95 27.34 3.26 5.20
C HIS A 95 27.69 4.65 4.65
N GLU A 96 28.97 4.93 4.40
CA GLU A 96 29.42 6.20 3.81
C GLU A 96 28.78 6.47 2.45
N LEU A 97 28.70 5.46 1.58
CA LEU A 97 28.04 5.56 0.28
C LEU A 97 26.54 5.83 0.40
N THR A 98 25.88 5.19 1.37
CA THR A 98 24.45 5.41 1.63
C THR A 98 24.20 6.82 2.15
N GLU A 99 25.06 7.30 3.07
CA GLU A 99 24.99 8.66 3.60
C GLU A 99 25.23 9.72 2.53
N SER A 100 26.21 9.52 1.63
CA SER A 100 26.43 10.46 0.53
C SER A 100 25.23 10.50 -0.41
N TRP A 101 24.68 9.34 -0.77
CA TRP A 101 23.51 9.26 -1.64
C TRP A 101 22.25 9.87 -0.99
N ASN A 102 22.04 9.65 0.31
CA ASN A 102 20.96 10.27 1.06
C ASN A 102 21.07 11.79 1.08
N LYS A 103 22.29 12.34 1.25
CA LYS A 103 22.52 13.79 1.20
C LYS A 103 22.21 14.37 -0.18
N GLU A 104 22.67 13.71 -1.25
CA GLU A 104 22.42 14.13 -2.63
C GLU A 104 20.92 14.10 -2.96
N THR A 105 20.24 13.01 -2.63
CA THR A 105 18.80 12.85 -2.88
C THR A 105 17.96 13.80 -2.04
N HIS A 106 18.35 14.08 -0.80
CA HIS A 106 17.69 15.08 0.05
C HIS A 106 17.75 16.48 -0.56
N LEU A 107 18.90 16.91 -1.09
CA LEU A 107 19.03 18.20 -1.77
C LEU A 107 18.09 18.31 -2.99
N ILE A 108 17.96 17.24 -3.78
CA ILE A 108 17.04 17.19 -4.92
C ILE A 108 15.57 17.22 -4.47
N ALA A 109 15.26 16.57 -3.35
CA ALA A 109 13.90 16.51 -2.82
C ALA A 109 13.44 17.86 -2.25
N ILE A 110 14.33 18.62 -1.58
CA ILE A 110 14.01 19.94 -1.02
C ILE A 110 13.44 20.87 -2.09
N ASP A 111 14.12 21.01 -3.23
CA ASP A 111 13.67 21.90 -4.33
C ASP A 111 12.24 21.54 -4.81
N LYS A 112 11.92 20.24 -4.89
CA LYS A 112 10.56 19.78 -5.24
C LYS A 112 9.55 20.14 -4.17
N PHE A 113 9.90 19.96 -2.89
CA PHE A 113 9.01 20.28 -1.78
C PHE A 113 8.76 21.79 -1.67
N GLU A 114 9.79 22.62 -1.88
CA GLU A 114 9.65 24.08 -1.88
C GLU A 114 8.70 24.56 -2.97
N LYS A 115 8.84 24.02 -4.19
CA LYS A 115 7.92 24.31 -5.31
C LYS A 115 6.49 23.90 -5.01
N LEU A 116 6.29 22.71 -4.44
CA LEU A 116 4.97 22.21 -4.06
C LEU A 116 4.36 23.10 -2.96
N LEU A 117 5.13 23.42 -1.91
CA LEU A 117 4.69 24.25 -0.81
C LEU A 117 4.26 25.63 -1.30
N LYS A 118 5.05 26.25 -2.19
CA LYS A 118 4.71 27.53 -2.80
C LYS A 118 3.39 27.46 -3.58
N ALA A 119 3.22 26.43 -4.42
CA ALA A 119 1.98 26.24 -5.17
C ALA A 119 0.75 26.02 -4.25
N LEU A 120 0.91 25.35 -3.11
CA LEU A 120 -0.16 25.19 -2.13
C LEU A 120 -0.51 26.51 -1.43
N ILE A 121 0.50 27.30 -1.06
CA ILE A 121 0.30 28.63 -0.48
C ILE A 121 -0.47 29.51 -1.47
N ASP A 122 -0.03 29.57 -2.73
CA ASP A 122 -0.68 30.36 -3.79
C ASP A 122 -2.13 29.92 -4.01
N LYS A 123 -2.39 28.60 -4.04
CA LYS A 123 -3.75 28.08 -4.14
C LYS A 123 -4.62 28.47 -2.96
N GLN A 124 -4.06 28.46 -1.75
CA GLN A 124 -4.79 28.82 -0.54
C GLN A 124 -5.08 30.32 -0.47
N THR A 125 -4.13 31.16 -0.89
CA THR A 125 -4.34 32.62 -0.94
C THR A 125 -5.40 33.00 -1.96
N CYS A 126 -5.41 32.37 -3.14
CA CYS A 126 -6.49 32.56 -4.12
C CYS A 126 -7.87 32.20 -3.54
N LYS A 127 -7.99 31.05 -2.87
CA LYS A 127 -9.24 30.63 -2.24
C LYS A 127 -9.72 31.58 -1.16
N LEU A 128 -8.80 32.11 -0.33
CA LEU A 128 -9.14 33.09 0.68
C LEU A 128 -9.65 34.39 0.05
N ALA A 129 -8.99 34.87 -0.99
CA ALA A 129 -9.43 36.06 -1.72
C ALA A 129 -10.80 35.85 -2.40
N GLU A 130 -11.06 34.68 -2.98
CA GLU A 130 -12.38 34.32 -3.52
C GLU A 130 -13.46 34.34 -2.43
N PHE A 131 -13.18 33.69 -1.29
CA PHE A 131 -14.09 33.66 -0.17
C PHE A 131 -14.39 35.06 0.38
N GLU A 132 -13.37 35.90 0.59
CA GLU A 132 -13.55 37.29 1.04
C GLU A 132 -14.42 38.09 0.06
N ASN A 133 -14.19 37.93 -1.25
CA ASN A 133 -14.99 38.59 -2.27
C ASN A 133 -16.46 38.12 -2.26
N GLU A 134 -16.71 36.83 -2.07
CA GLU A 134 -18.06 36.28 -1.94
C GLU A 134 -18.76 36.77 -0.68
N GLN A 135 -18.06 36.82 0.46
CA GLN A 135 -18.58 37.36 1.70
C GLN A 135 -18.93 38.84 1.55
N MET A 136 -18.06 39.64 0.93
CA MET A 136 -18.33 41.05 0.66
C MET A 136 -19.57 41.24 -0.23
N LYS A 137 -19.72 40.44 -1.30
CA LYS A 137 -20.91 40.47 -2.17
C LYS A 137 -22.18 40.03 -1.42
N SER A 138 -22.07 39.05 -0.53
CA SER A 138 -23.21 38.59 0.29
C SER A 138 -23.63 39.68 1.27
N LEU A 139 -22.67 40.31 1.95
CA LEU A 139 -22.90 41.41 2.88
C LEU A 139 -23.50 42.63 2.19
N THR A 140 -23.05 43.00 1.00
CA THR A 140 -23.63 44.13 0.26
C THR A 140 -25.08 43.85 -0.17
N LYS A 141 -25.37 42.64 -0.64
CA LYS A 141 -26.75 42.21 -0.95
C LYS A 141 -27.63 42.21 0.30
N LEU A 142 -27.14 41.68 1.42
CA LEU A 142 -27.89 41.66 2.67
C LEU A 142 -28.20 43.08 3.15
N LYS A 143 -27.23 44.00 3.07
CA LYS A 143 -27.44 45.41 3.40
C LYS A 143 -28.52 46.03 2.51
N ALA A 144 -28.42 45.86 1.20
CA ALA A 144 -29.44 46.37 0.26
C ALA A 144 -30.84 45.82 0.58
N ASN A 145 -30.96 44.51 0.85
CA ASN A 145 -32.24 43.91 1.24
C ASN A 145 -32.77 44.46 2.57
N VAL A 146 -31.90 44.70 3.55
CA VAL A 146 -32.30 45.29 4.84
C VAL A 146 -32.78 46.72 4.65
N ASP A 147 -32.12 47.51 3.80
CA ASP A 147 -32.53 48.88 3.48
C ASP A 147 -33.88 48.88 2.74
N GLU A 148 -34.08 47.99 1.76
CA GLU A 148 -35.37 47.78 1.08
C GLU A 148 -36.48 47.41 2.07
N VAL A 149 -36.24 46.45 2.96
CA VAL A 149 -37.21 46.07 3.99
C VAL A 149 -37.49 47.22 4.96
N ALA A 150 -36.49 48.01 5.34
CA ALA A 150 -36.67 49.17 6.21
C ALA A 150 -37.60 50.21 5.55
N THR A 151 -37.39 50.51 4.27
CA THR A 151 -38.27 51.42 3.51
C THR A 151 -39.70 50.88 3.36
N LEU A 152 -39.87 49.58 3.12
CA LEU A 152 -41.19 48.94 3.05
C LEU A 152 -41.88 48.87 4.43
N ALA A 153 -41.11 48.72 5.52
CA ALA A 153 -41.65 48.66 6.88
C ALA A 153 -42.33 49.97 7.29
N GLU A 154 -41.84 51.12 6.81
CA GLU A 154 -42.50 52.42 7.02
C GLU A 154 -43.90 52.48 6.39
N GLN A 155 -44.14 51.71 5.32
CA GLN A 155 -45.43 51.65 4.62
C GLN A 155 -46.39 50.62 5.24
N MET A 156 -45.98 49.88 6.26
CA MET A 156 -46.75 48.80 6.85
C MET A 156 -47.88 49.33 7.74
N ILE A 157 -49.04 48.67 7.71
CA ILE A 157 -50.20 49.05 8.51
C ILE A 157 -49.91 48.75 9.99
N THR A 158 -50.04 49.76 10.83
CA THR A 158 -49.91 49.65 12.30
C THR A 158 -51.23 50.03 12.95
N GLU A 159 -51.40 49.72 14.25
CA GLU A 159 -52.64 50.02 15.01
C GLU A 159 -53.07 51.49 14.92
N LYS A 160 -52.11 52.40 14.70
CA LYS A 160 -52.37 53.84 14.59
C LYS A 160 -52.84 54.31 13.22
N ASN A 161 -52.48 53.60 12.16
CA ASN A 161 -52.77 53.94 10.75
C ASN A 161 -53.81 52.96 10.14
N LEU A 162 -54.58 52.29 10.98
CA LEU A 162 -55.48 51.22 10.54
C LEU A 162 -56.73 51.80 9.88
N ASP A 163 -57.41 52.72 10.56
CA ASP A 163 -58.67 53.30 10.09
C ASP A 163 -58.47 54.12 8.80
N ASP A 164 -57.43 54.96 8.76
CA ASP A 164 -57.07 55.77 7.59
C ASP A 164 -56.78 54.89 6.35
N LYS A 165 -56.12 53.75 6.53
CA LYS A 165 -55.83 52.81 5.44
C LYS A 165 -57.05 52.02 5.00
N ILE A 166 -57.99 51.69 5.90
CA ILE A 166 -59.26 51.05 5.54
C ILE A 166 -60.07 51.99 4.62
N ASP A 167 -60.15 53.26 4.99
CA ASP A 167 -60.84 54.27 4.17
C ASP A 167 -60.13 54.48 2.82
N GLU A 168 -58.80 54.52 2.80
CA GLU A 168 -58.03 54.60 1.53
C GLU A 168 -58.30 53.39 0.63
N ILE A 169 -58.31 52.17 1.18
CA ILE A 169 -58.56 50.94 0.41
C ILE A 169 -59.98 50.96 -0.17
N MET A 170 -60.98 51.34 0.63
CA MET A 170 -62.38 51.37 0.19
C MET A 170 -62.66 52.44 -0.88
N ASN A 171 -61.90 53.54 -0.87
CA ASN A 171 -62.01 54.62 -1.86
C ASN A 171 -61.13 54.41 -3.10
N SER A 172 -60.13 53.52 -3.02
CA SER A 172 -59.24 53.20 -4.15
C SER A 172 -59.86 52.18 -5.10
N ASP A 173 -59.47 52.23 -6.38
CA ASP A 173 -59.90 51.25 -7.38
C ASP A 173 -59.40 49.84 -7.02
N VAL A 174 -60.23 48.82 -7.26
CA VAL A 174 -59.88 47.42 -7.00
C VAL A 174 -58.63 47.04 -7.81
N VAL A 175 -57.57 46.61 -7.10
CA VAL A 175 -56.32 46.15 -7.74
C VAL A 175 -56.53 44.78 -8.39
N ASP A 176 -56.49 44.73 -9.73
CA ASP A 176 -56.63 43.50 -10.50
C ASP A 176 -55.29 42.79 -10.70
N TYR A 177 -55.18 41.57 -10.19
CA TYR A 177 -54.02 40.70 -10.38
C TYR A 177 -54.18 39.73 -11.55
N ASN A 178 -55.30 39.75 -12.28
CA ASN A 178 -55.53 38.85 -13.41
C ASN A 178 -54.67 39.26 -14.60
N PHE A 179 -53.84 38.33 -15.07
CA PHE A 179 -53.08 38.48 -16.29
C PHE A 179 -52.98 37.15 -17.04
N VAL A 180 -52.88 37.24 -18.36
CA VAL A 180 -52.63 36.09 -19.24
C VAL A 180 -51.23 36.20 -19.80
N VAL A 181 -50.60 35.05 -20.05
CA VAL A 181 -49.27 34.96 -20.65
C VAL A 181 -49.41 34.28 -22.01
N ASP A 182 -49.00 34.98 -23.07
CA ASP A 182 -48.97 34.42 -24.42
C ASP A 182 -47.90 33.33 -24.56
N TYR A 183 -48.00 32.50 -25.61
CA TYR A 183 -46.96 31.52 -25.97
C TYR A 183 -45.56 32.13 -26.20
N LYS A 184 -45.47 33.45 -26.42
CA LYS A 184 -44.23 34.22 -26.55
C LYS A 184 -43.69 34.74 -25.20
N GLY A 185 -44.38 34.48 -24.09
CA GLY A 185 -44.02 34.94 -22.74
C GLY A 185 -44.45 36.37 -22.43
N ASN A 186 -45.26 37.01 -23.28
CA ASN A 186 -45.73 38.38 -23.06
C ASN A 186 -46.90 38.38 -22.06
N ILE A 187 -46.83 39.26 -21.06
CA ILE A 187 -47.85 39.41 -20.02
C ILE A 187 -48.87 40.47 -20.46
N VAL A 188 -50.14 40.09 -20.59
CA VAL A 188 -51.26 41.00 -20.89
C VAL A 188 -52.11 41.20 -19.63
N ARG A 189 -52.29 42.44 -19.19
CA ARG A 189 -53.07 42.81 -17.99
C ARG A 189 -54.30 43.65 -18.37
N GLY A 190 -55.46 43.33 -17.78
CA GLY A 190 -56.65 44.20 -17.77
C GLY A 190 -57.75 43.90 -18.79
N THR A 191 -58.96 44.29 -18.40
CA THR A 191 -60.31 44.11 -19.00
C THR A 191 -60.56 44.85 -20.33
N LYS A 192 -59.52 45.30 -21.04
CA LYS A 192 -59.65 45.88 -22.39
C LYS A 192 -59.41 44.77 -23.41
N PRO A 193 -60.36 44.48 -24.32
CA PRO A 193 -60.15 43.45 -25.33
C PRO A 193 -58.93 43.82 -26.17
N LEU A 194 -58.07 42.82 -26.41
CA LEU A 194 -56.97 42.94 -27.36
C LEU A 194 -57.53 43.42 -28.70
N GLU A 195 -56.96 44.50 -29.26
CA GLU A 195 -57.16 44.79 -30.68
C GLU A 195 -56.52 43.65 -31.47
N TYR A 196 -57.38 42.75 -31.95
CA TYR A 196 -56.97 41.65 -32.81
C TYR A 196 -56.55 42.24 -34.15
N LYS A 197 -55.26 42.55 -34.32
CA LYS A 197 -54.69 42.70 -35.66
C LYS A 197 -54.77 41.33 -36.31
N SER A 198 -55.72 41.17 -37.23
CA SER A 198 -55.83 39.99 -38.09
C SER A 198 -54.44 39.64 -38.62
N HIS A 199 -53.91 38.49 -38.22
CA HIS A 199 -52.76 37.92 -38.88
C HIS A 199 -53.15 37.72 -40.35
N GLU A 200 -52.56 38.52 -41.24
CA GLU A 200 -52.45 38.15 -42.65
C GLU A 200 -51.67 36.84 -42.68
N LEU A 201 -52.41 35.74 -42.83
CA LEU A 201 -51.83 34.45 -43.14
C LEU A 201 -51.23 34.58 -44.54
N HIS A 202 -49.92 34.82 -44.62
CA HIS A 202 -49.16 34.46 -45.81
C HIS A 202 -49.19 32.94 -45.92
N VAL A 203 -50.16 32.45 -46.67
CA VAL A 203 -50.20 31.08 -47.17
C VAL A 203 -49.10 31.00 -48.22
N GLU A 204 -47.92 30.53 -47.83
CA GLU A 204 -46.96 30.00 -48.79
C GLU A 204 -47.53 28.67 -49.31
N GLU A 205 -48.14 28.72 -50.49
CA GLU A 205 -48.45 27.52 -51.28
C GLU A 205 -47.13 26.84 -51.68
N ASN A 206 -46.69 25.89 -50.86
CA ASN A 206 -45.77 24.85 -51.30
C ASN A 206 -46.52 23.90 -52.24
N VAL A 207 -46.61 24.27 -53.53
CA VAL A 207 -46.90 23.34 -54.61
C VAL A 207 -45.57 22.79 -55.11
N GLN A 208 -45.32 21.55 -54.72
CA GLN A 208 -44.16 20.77 -55.09
C GLN A 208 -44.49 20.05 -56.41
N ASP A 209 -44.12 20.66 -57.53
CA ASP A 209 -44.14 20.00 -58.84
C ASP A 209 -42.87 19.16 -59.00
N ASP A 210 -43.00 17.85 -58.82
CA ASP A 210 -42.00 16.86 -59.25
C ASP A 210 -42.16 16.58 -60.76
N PRO A 211 -41.10 16.66 -61.58
CA PRO A 211 -41.07 15.96 -62.86
C PRO A 211 -40.18 14.72 -62.81
N LEU A 212 -40.78 13.59 -63.19
CA LEU A 212 -40.14 12.30 -63.40
C LEU A 212 -39.24 12.26 -64.64
N SER A 213 -38.07 11.65 -64.44
CA SER A 213 -37.35 10.71 -65.31
C SER A 213 -36.38 11.22 -66.38
N ALA A 214 -35.13 10.74 -66.34
CA ALA A 214 -34.58 9.80 -67.34
C ALA A 214 -33.14 9.32 -66.98
N THR A 215 -33.03 8.01 -66.70
CA THR A 215 -31.98 7.04 -67.10
C THR A 215 -30.47 7.38 -66.98
N SER A 216 -29.75 6.65 -66.11
CA SER A 216 -28.83 5.53 -66.44
C SER A 216 -28.07 5.08 -65.20
#